data_AF-A0A523FKW2-F1
#
_entry.id   AF-A0A523FKW2-F1
#
_cell.length_a   1.000
_cell.length_b   1.000
_cell.length_c   1.000
_cell.angle_alpha   90.00
_cell.angle_beta   90.00
_cell.angle_gamma   90.00
#
_symmetry.space_group_name_H-M   'P 1'
#
loop_
_entity.id
_entity.type
_entity.pdbx_description
1 polymer ?
#
loop_
_entity_poly.entity_id
_entity_poly.type
_entity_poly.pdbx_seq_one_letter_code
_entity_poly.pdbx_strand_id
1 'polypeptide(L)'
;MPSRHAGSDHAAITDRVKVLLPLPLTGAFDYIASAGRPLGAGDFVRVPLGRRQLVGVVWDPPEDGGGSAGEGDAGAKGAETYALKTVTGLIEAPPLLDLQRRFIRWVAAYTLTPPGAVLRMVMSVPDALEPPKPVTAFAREPGWDAPGGFRMTPARKRVLAVLADGPPRPMDEIVREAGAGSSVVRGLQRAGALRPVHLPPPPPFAAPDWRRAGPKLSPSQAEAAAGLRAAVEKASGDGVDEGAKDGFSVSLLDGVTGSGKTEVYFEAIAKALEMGQNVLVLLPEIALSAQWLDRFESRFGAPPAQWHSELGAKARRTTWRAVAEGKVEVVVGARSALFLPFPDLGLIVVDEEHDPSFKQEEGVLYNARDMAVVRASLGAIPIVLVSATPSLETVTNAKGGRYAHLHLPDRHGGAIMPEVSLIDMRAEGPASGSWLSPTLKEALAGTLAAGEQAMLFLNRRGYAPLTLCRTCGHRLECPDCSAWLVEHRGIGRLSCHHCGHSVVLPRCCPSCENEGTWAACGPGVERLAEEAQALFPGARQAIMASDTLTGPEAAATLVHKVERHEIDLLIGTQVMAKGHHFPLLTLVGVIDADLGLAGGDLRASERTYQ
;
A
#
# COMPACT_ATOMS: atom_id res chain seq x y z
N MET A 1 -48.55 -36.43 -53.53
CA MET A 1 -48.58 -36.84 -52.11
C MET A 1 -47.56 -37.95 -51.91
N PRO A 2 -46.92 -38.09 -50.74
CA PRO A 2 -46.64 -37.05 -49.73
C PRO A 2 -45.51 -36.15 -50.30
N SER A 3 -44.42 -35.68 -49.67
CA SER A 3 -43.93 -35.69 -48.27
C SER A 3 -43.14 -34.40 -47.96
N ARG A 4 -42.47 -34.34 -46.80
CA ARG A 4 -41.65 -33.20 -46.32
C ARG A 4 -40.18 -33.62 -46.22
N HIS A 5 -39.26 -32.76 -46.65
CA HIS A 5 -37.96 -32.63 -45.98
C HIS A 5 -37.87 -31.23 -45.38
N ALA A 6 -37.69 -31.17 -44.07
CA ALA A 6 -37.37 -29.93 -43.38
C ALA A 6 -35.89 -29.61 -43.63
N GLY A 7 -35.61 -28.43 -44.18
CA GLY A 7 -34.27 -27.88 -44.20
C GLY A 7 -33.84 -27.58 -42.76
N SER A 8 -32.64 -28.01 -42.39
CA SER A 8 -32.03 -27.70 -41.11
C SER A 8 -31.47 -26.29 -41.10
N ASP A 9 -32.20 -25.33 -40.54
CA ASP A 9 -31.68 -24.00 -40.22
C ASP A 9 -30.69 -24.09 -39.05
N HIS A 10 -29.47 -24.53 -39.33
CA HIS A 10 -28.32 -24.35 -38.43
C HIS A 10 -27.74 -22.94 -38.62
N ALA A 11 -28.46 -21.93 -38.12
CA ALA A 11 -28.04 -20.53 -38.15
C ALA A 11 -28.05 -19.93 -36.74
N ALA A 12 -26.92 -20.08 -36.02
CA ALA A 12 -26.35 -19.08 -35.11
C ALA A 12 -25.10 -19.66 -34.43
N ILE A 13 -23.91 -19.21 -34.85
CA ILE A 13 -22.75 -19.23 -33.95
C ILE A 13 -23.02 -18.12 -32.94
N THR A 14 -23.54 -18.48 -31.75
CA THR A 14 -23.62 -17.57 -30.61
C THR A 14 -22.27 -17.55 -29.92
N ASP A 15 -21.51 -16.46 -30.07
CA ASP A 15 -20.15 -16.35 -29.54
C ASP A 15 -20.13 -16.59 -28.02
N ARG A 16 -19.52 -17.73 -27.64
CA ARG A 16 -19.35 -18.15 -26.25
C ARG A 16 -18.20 -17.36 -25.66
N VAL A 17 -18.48 -16.61 -24.60
CA VAL A 17 -17.52 -15.75 -23.91
C VAL A 17 -17.26 -16.26 -22.49
N LYS A 18 -16.00 -16.28 -22.07
CA LYS A 18 -15.62 -16.59 -20.69
C LYS A 18 -15.58 -15.32 -19.86
N VAL A 19 -16.18 -15.34 -18.67
CA VAL A 19 -16.23 -14.21 -17.74
C VAL A 19 -15.71 -14.64 -16.38
N LEU A 20 -14.60 -14.03 -15.94
CA LEU A 20 -14.09 -14.19 -14.58
C LEU A 20 -14.88 -13.29 -13.63
N LEU A 21 -15.37 -13.88 -12.54
CA LEU A 21 -16.13 -13.18 -11.51
C LEU A 21 -15.23 -12.86 -10.30
N PRO A 22 -15.44 -11.73 -9.59
CA PRO A 22 -14.68 -11.35 -8.40
C PRO A 22 -15.09 -12.15 -7.15
N LEU A 23 -15.05 -13.48 -7.26
CA LEU A 23 -15.49 -14.48 -6.28
C LEU A 23 -14.41 -15.56 -6.10
N PRO A 24 -14.34 -16.25 -4.95
CA PRO A 24 -13.39 -17.35 -4.72
C PRO A 24 -13.86 -18.64 -5.45
N LEU A 25 -13.90 -18.60 -6.78
CA LEU A 25 -14.34 -19.68 -7.66
C LEU A 25 -13.18 -20.12 -8.58
N THR A 26 -13.15 -21.40 -8.92
CA THR A 26 -12.02 -22.08 -9.58
C THR A 26 -11.61 -21.50 -10.93
N GLY A 27 -12.51 -20.82 -11.64
CA GLY A 27 -12.21 -20.21 -12.94
C GLY A 27 -13.31 -19.30 -13.47
N ALA A 28 -13.18 -18.93 -14.74
CA ALA A 28 -14.16 -18.15 -15.48
C ALA A 28 -15.37 -19.01 -15.89
N PHE A 29 -16.56 -18.39 -15.90
CA PHE A 29 -17.82 -19.02 -16.30
C PHE A 29 -18.13 -18.72 -17.77
N ASP A 30 -18.80 -19.64 -18.44
CA ASP A 30 -19.22 -19.48 -19.83
C ASP A 30 -20.58 -18.78 -19.95
N TYR A 31 -20.65 -17.80 -20.83
CA TYR A 31 -21.84 -17.01 -21.16
C TYR A 31 -21.98 -16.89 -22.69
N ILE A 32 -23.16 -16.48 -23.15
CA ILE A 32 -23.39 -16.07 -24.54
C ILE A 32 -23.17 -14.54 -24.64
N ALA A 33 -22.39 -14.09 -25.62
CA ALA A 33 -22.25 -12.66 -25.91
C ALA A 33 -23.61 -12.05 -26.32
N SER A 34 -23.92 -10.84 -25.83
CA SER A 34 -25.14 -10.13 -26.21
C SER A 34 -25.07 -9.65 -27.65
N ALA A 35 -26.08 -9.95 -28.46
CA ALA A 35 -26.13 -9.53 -29.87
C ALA A 35 -25.98 -8.00 -30.03
N GLY A 36 -25.05 -7.58 -30.89
CA GLY A 36 -24.91 -6.18 -31.33
C GLY A 36 -23.65 -5.43 -30.88
N ARG A 37 -22.77 -6.01 -30.05
CA ARG A 37 -21.44 -5.42 -29.76
C ARG A 37 -20.42 -6.52 -29.50
N PRO A 38 -19.27 -6.56 -30.20
CA PRO A 38 -18.21 -7.51 -29.89
C PRO A 38 -17.66 -7.22 -28.49
N LEU A 39 -17.39 -8.28 -27.73
CA LEU A 39 -16.80 -8.20 -26.39
C LEU A 39 -15.31 -8.51 -26.50
N GLY A 40 -14.47 -7.56 -26.10
CA GLY A 40 -13.02 -7.72 -26.04
C GLY A 40 -12.59 -8.35 -24.71
N ALA A 41 -11.42 -9.01 -24.73
CA ALA A 41 -10.79 -9.47 -23.50
C ALA A 41 -10.40 -8.28 -22.61
N GLY A 42 -10.74 -8.38 -21.32
CA GLY A 42 -10.62 -7.26 -20.37
C GLY A 42 -11.89 -6.43 -20.20
N ASP A 43 -12.91 -6.58 -21.05
CA ASP A 43 -14.15 -5.83 -20.94
C ASP A 43 -14.88 -6.12 -19.62
N PHE A 44 -15.30 -5.06 -18.92
CA PHE A 44 -16.13 -5.16 -17.74
C PHE A 44 -17.59 -5.41 -18.15
N VAL A 45 -18.15 -6.54 -17.74
CA VAL A 45 -19.49 -6.99 -18.16
C VAL A 45 -20.38 -7.32 -16.97
N ARG A 46 -21.67 -7.04 -17.10
CA ARG A 46 -22.71 -7.52 -16.19
C ARG A 46 -23.18 -8.90 -16.64
N VAL A 47 -23.26 -9.82 -15.69
CA VAL A 47 -23.71 -11.19 -15.93
C VAL A 47 -24.60 -11.73 -14.78
N PRO A 48 -25.55 -12.62 -15.09
CA PRO A 48 -26.34 -13.31 -14.08
C PRO A 48 -25.56 -14.47 -13.45
N LEU A 49 -25.56 -14.55 -12.11
CA LEU A 49 -25.15 -15.75 -11.36
C LEU A 49 -26.26 -16.12 -10.37
N GLY A 50 -26.87 -17.30 -10.57
CA GLY A 50 -28.09 -17.68 -9.85
C GLY A 50 -29.21 -16.65 -10.04
N ARG A 51 -29.63 -16.00 -8.95
CA ARG A 51 -30.61 -14.89 -8.91
C ARG A 51 -29.97 -13.48 -8.87
N ARG A 52 -28.64 -13.38 -8.79
CA ARG A 52 -27.92 -12.10 -8.67
C ARG A 52 -27.42 -11.63 -10.04
N GLN A 53 -27.32 -10.32 -10.22
CA GLN A 53 -26.45 -9.71 -11.22
C GLN A 53 -25.10 -9.40 -10.57
N LEU A 54 -24.01 -9.67 -11.27
CA LEU A 54 -22.64 -9.37 -10.85
C LEU A 54 -21.90 -8.67 -11.98
N VAL A 55 -20.85 -7.93 -11.63
CA VAL A 55 -19.86 -7.47 -12.60
C VAL A 55 -18.73 -8.50 -12.64
N GLY A 56 -18.33 -8.90 -13.83
CA GLY A 56 -17.13 -9.69 -14.10
C GLY A 56 -16.30 -9.06 -15.21
N VAL A 57 -15.22 -9.74 -15.58
CA VAL A 57 -14.31 -9.34 -16.66
C VAL A 57 -14.28 -10.43 -17.71
N VAL A 58 -14.44 -10.06 -18.99
CA VAL A 58 -14.24 -10.98 -20.13
C VAL A 58 -12.81 -11.47 -20.11
N TRP A 59 -12.62 -12.78 -20.10
CA TRP A 59 -11.37 -13.42 -19.73
C TRP A 59 -10.87 -14.34 -20.82
N ASP A 60 -9.61 -14.15 -21.23
CA ASP A 60 -8.98 -15.03 -22.23
C ASP A 60 -8.89 -16.47 -21.74
N PRO A 61 -9.11 -17.47 -22.62
CA PRO A 61 -8.49 -18.77 -22.42
C PRO A 61 -6.96 -18.60 -22.37
N PRO A 62 -6.22 -19.36 -21.56
CA PRO A 62 -4.76 -19.32 -21.58
C PRO A 62 -4.24 -19.87 -22.92
N GLU A 63 -3.36 -19.13 -23.60
CA GLU A 63 -2.82 -19.55 -24.91
C GLU A 63 -1.56 -20.42 -24.82
N ASP A 64 -0.82 -20.41 -23.70
CA ASP A 64 0.49 -21.05 -23.61
C ASP A 64 0.48 -22.49 -23.06
N GLY A 65 0.48 -23.44 -24.00
CA GLY A 65 1.30 -24.66 -24.00
C GLY A 65 1.51 -25.47 -22.71
N GLY A 66 0.70 -26.54 -22.52
CA GLY A 66 1.03 -27.62 -21.58
C GLY A 66 -0.15 -28.55 -21.29
N GLY A 67 -1.35 -28.00 -21.22
CA GLY A 67 -2.59 -28.76 -21.36
C GLY A 67 -2.90 -28.92 -22.84
N SER A 68 -3.14 -30.15 -23.30
CA SER A 68 -3.61 -30.41 -24.65
C SER A 68 -4.90 -29.63 -24.94
N ALA A 69 -5.01 -29.08 -26.15
CA ALA A 69 -6.30 -28.90 -26.82
C ALA A 69 -6.86 -30.31 -27.13
N GLY A 70 -7.33 -30.99 -26.08
CA GLY A 70 -7.64 -32.40 -26.08
C GLY A 70 -8.01 -32.89 -24.68
N GLU A 71 -9.27 -33.34 -24.56
CA GLU A 71 -9.75 -34.30 -23.56
C GLU A 71 -9.74 -33.85 -22.08
N GLY A 72 -10.28 -32.65 -21.82
CA GLY A 72 -10.48 -32.09 -20.47
C GLY A 72 -11.92 -32.07 -19.93
N ASP A 73 -12.96 -32.24 -20.76
CA ASP A 73 -14.36 -32.47 -20.30
C ASP A 73 -15.24 -33.17 -21.35
N ALA A 74 -14.68 -34.11 -22.11
CA ALA A 74 -15.45 -35.06 -22.92
C ALA A 74 -15.87 -36.32 -22.12
N GLY A 75 -15.49 -36.37 -20.83
CA GLY A 75 -15.66 -37.53 -19.94
C GLY A 75 -16.88 -37.46 -19.01
N ALA A 76 -17.56 -36.31 -18.91
CA ALA A 76 -18.82 -36.19 -18.19
C ALA A 76 -19.95 -36.91 -18.95
N LYS A 77 -20.07 -38.22 -18.73
CA LYS A 77 -21.24 -39.03 -19.11
C LYS A 77 -22.49 -38.53 -18.38
N GLY A 78 -23.10 -37.48 -18.92
CA GLY A 78 -24.18 -36.74 -18.26
C GLY A 78 -24.15 -35.23 -18.50
N ALA A 79 -23.53 -34.74 -19.58
CA ALA A 79 -23.66 -33.35 -19.99
C ALA A 79 -25.09 -33.05 -20.48
N GLU A 80 -26.00 -32.80 -19.54
CA GLU A 80 -27.17 -31.97 -19.81
C GLU A 80 -26.67 -30.67 -20.44
N THR A 81 -27.23 -30.27 -21.59
CA THR A 81 -26.94 -28.98 -22.22
C THR A 81 -27.49 -27.85 -21.36
N TYR A 82 -26.74 -27.48 -20.32
CA TYR A 82 -27.07 -26.33 -19.48
C TYR A 82 -27.22 -25.10 -20.35
N ALA A 83 -28.41 -24.52 -20.37
CA ALA A 83 -28.70 -23.31 -21.13
C ALA A 83 -27.81 -22.17 -20.63
N LEU A 84 -26.77 -21.84 -21.41
CA LEU A 84 -25.88 -20.73 -21.11
C LEU A 84 -26.67 -19.43 -21.02
N LYS A 85 -26.40 -18.63 -20.01
CA LYS A 85 -27.02 -17.31 -19.86
C LYS A 85 -26.30 -16.29 -20.74
N THR A 86 -27.03 -15.27 -21.19
CA THR A 86 -26.45 -14.15 -21.92
C THR A 86 -25.79 -13.15 -20.97
N VAL A 87 -24.74 -12.47 -21.45
CA VAL A 87 -24.24 -11.23 -20.86
C VAL A 87 -25.37 -10.19 -20.85
N THR A 88 -25.58 -9.50 -19.73
CA THR A 88 -26.71 -8.56 -19.55
C THR A 88 -26.36 -7.11 -19.86
N GLY A 89 -25.07 -6.78 -19.99
CA GLY A 89 -24.62 -5.49 -20.53
C GLY A 89 -23.11 -5.28 -20.39
N LEU A 90 -22.53 -4.51 -21.32
CA LEU A 90 -21.17 -3.97 -21.21
C LEU A 90 -21.15 -2.75 -20.26
N ILE A 91 -20.06 -2.55 -19.54
CA ILE A 91 -19.84 -1.37 -18.68
C ILE A 91 -18.83 -0.43 -19.34
N GLU A 92 -19.14 0.87 -19.36
CA GLU A 92 -18.30 1.90 -19.98
C GLU A 92 -17.15 2.35 -19.07
N ALA A 93 -16.23 1.41 -18.84
CA ALA A 93 -14.94 1.60 -18.19
C ALA A 93 -13.81 1.17 -19.13
N PRO A 94 -12.57 1.70 -18.98
CA PRO A 94 -11.41 1.17 -19.68
C PRO A 94 -11.26 -0.35 -19.41
N PRO A 95 -11.01 -1.18 -20.43
CA PRO A 95 -10.86 -2.61 -20.24
C PRO A 95 -9.60 -2.94 -19.43
N LEU A 96 -9.64 -4.05 -18.70
CA LEU A 96 -8.49 -4.57 -17.97
C LEU A 96 -7.46 -5.14 -18.94
N LEU A 97 -6.27 -4.55 -19.02
CA LEU A 97 -5.23 -4.86 -20.02
C LEU A 97 -4.64 -6.27 -19.86
N ASP A 98 -4.06 -6.83 -20.93
CA ASP A 98 -3.47 -8.19 -20.90
C ASP A 98 -2.47 -8.35 -19.74
N LEU A 99 -1.48 -7.47 -19.62
CA LEU A 99 -0.49 -7.48 -18.53
C LEU A 99 -1.14 -7.64 -17.15
N GLN A 100 -2.27 -6.97 -16.92
CA GLN A 100 -3.00 -6.99 -15.66
C GLN A 100 -3.77 -8.32 -15.49
N ARG A 101 -4.32 -8.89 -16.58
CA ARG A 101 -4.89 -10.25 -16.60
C ARG A 101 -3.82 -11.32 -16.34
N ARG A 102 -2.64 -11.22 -16.97
CA ARG A 102 -1.48 -12.08 -16.71
C ARG A 102 -1.00 -11.96 -15.27
N PHE A 103 -0.92 -10.75 -14.72
CA PHE A 103 -0.51 -10.51 -13.33
C PHE A 103 -1.50 -11.13 -12.34
N ILE A 104 -2.81 -10.96 -12.53
CA ILE A 104 -3.84 -11.65 -11.73
C ILE A 104 -3.65 -13.17 -11.79
N ARG A 105 -3.45 -13.73 -13.00
CA ARG A 105 -3.23 -15.17 -13.22
C ARG A 105 -1.98 -15.67 -12.50
N TRP A 106 -0.88 -14.91 -12.57
CA TRP A 106 0.39 -15.23 -11.90
C TRP A 106 0.24 -15.22 -10.38
N VAL A 107 -0.33 -14.14 -9.81
CA VAL A 107 -0.54 -14.01 -8.35
C VAL A 107 -1.45 -15.13 -7.84
N ALA A 108 -2.54 -15.42 -8.56
CA ALA A 108 -3.47 -16.50 -8.23
C ALA A 108 -2.77 -17.87 -8.18
N ALA A 109 -1.98 -18.20 -9.21
CA ALA A 109 -1.23 -19.45 -9.27
C ALA A 109 -0.18 -19.55 -8.16
N TYR A 110 0.63 -18.49 -7.95
CA TYR A 110 1.69 -18.47 -6.95
C TYR A 110 1.17 -18.55 -5.50
N THR A 111 0.05 -17.89 -5.22
CA THR A 111 -0.60 -17.91 -3.89
C THR A 111 -1.62 -19.05 -3.72
N LEU A 112 -1.72 -19.98 -4.67
CA LEU A 112 -2.71 -21.07 -4.71
C LEU A 112 -4.15 -20.60 -4.43
N THR A 113 -4.47 -19.38 -4.88
CA THR A 113 -5.70 -18.66 -4.55
C THR A 113 -6.58 -18.55 -5.80
N PRO A 114 -7.91 -18.73 -5.72
CA PRO A 114 -8.77 -18.65 -6.90
C PRO A 114 -8.65 -17.28 -7.62
N PRO A 115 -8.52 -17.24 -8.96
CA PRO A 115 -8.20 -16.01 -9.69
C PRO A 115 -9.26 -14.91 -9.52
N GLY A 116 -10.52 -15.27 -9.28
CA GLY A 116 -11.58 -14.32 -8.96
C GLY A 116 -11.39 -13.59 -7.61
N ALA A 117 -10.72 -14.20 -6.63
CA ALA A 117 -10.37 -13.53 -5.39
C ALA A 117 -9.27 -12.47 -5.59
N VAL A 118 -8.34 -12.72 -6.52
CA VAL A 118 -7.31 -11.75 -6.93
C VAL A 118 -7.93 -10.62 -7.78
N LEU A 119 -8.80 -10.97 -8.72
CA LEU A 119 -9.58 -9.99 -9.51
C LEU A 119 -10.39 -9.04 -8.61
N ARG A 120 -10.93 -9.54 -7.49
CA ARG A 120 -11.66 -8.70 -6.50
C ARG A 120 -10.79 -7.59 -5.89
N MET A 121 -9.47 -7.75 -5.82
CA MET A 121 -8.56 -6.70 -5.34
C MET A 121 -8.42 -5.56 -6.36
N VAL A 122 -8.30 -5.91 -7.65
CA VAL A 122 -8.31 -4.96 -8.78
C VAL A 122 -9.66 -4.25 -8.86
N MET A 123 -10.77 -4.98 -8.71
CA MET A 123 -12.15 -4.48 -8.70
C MET A 123 -12.61 -3.97 -7.32
N SER A 124 -11.70 -3.53 -6.46
CA SER A 124 -12.02 -3.15 -5.06
C SER A 124 -12.89 -1.90 -4.92
N VAL A 125 -13.17 -1.18 -6.01
CA VAL A 125 -14.07 -0.01 -6.04
C VAL A 125 -15.08 -0.15 -7.19
N PRO A 126 -16.18 -0.91 -7.02
CA PRO A 126 -17.14 -1.18 -8.10
C PRO A 126 -17.72 0.09 -8.73
N ASP A 127 -17.98 1.13 -7.93
CA ASP A 127 -18.48 2.43 -8.41
C ASP A 127 -17.53 3.14 -9.39
N ALA A 128 -16.24 2.79 -9.42
CA ALA A 128 -15.27 3.40 -10.35
C ALA A 128 -15.50 2.98 -11.81
N LEU A 129 -16.13 1.82 -12.00
CA LEU A 129 -16.53 1.31 -13.31
C LEU A 129 -17.72 2.10 -13.89
N GLU A 130 -18.51 2.79 -13.06
CA GLU A 130 -19.60 3.65 -13.53
C GLU A 130 -19.06 5.00 -14.07
N PRO A 131 -19.59 5.52 -15.20
CA PRO A 131 -19.17 6.81 -15.75
C PRO A 131 -19.23 7.95 -14.72
N PRO A 132 -18.32 8.93 -14.79
CA PRO A 132 -18.31 10.04 -13.86
C PRO A 132 -19.50 10.95 -14.18
N LYS A 133 -20.19 11.42 -13.15
CA LYS A 133 -21.33 12.34 -13.36
C LYS A 133 -20.81 13.66 -13.95
N PRO A 134 -21.40 14.17 -15.04
CA PRO A 134 -20.99 15.45 -15.62
C PRO A 134 -21.26 16.58 -14.63
N VAL A 135 -20.45 17.63 -14.71
CA VAL A 135 -20.62 18.83 -13.89
C VAL A 135 -21.67 19.72 -14.55
N THR A 136 -22.73 20.06 -13.82
CA THR A 136 -23.73 21.04 -14.29
C THR A 136 -23.19 22.45 -14.09
N ALA A 137 -22.70 23.03 -15.18
CA ALA A 137 -22.34 24.43 -15.30
C ALA A 137 -23.52 25.26 -15.86
N PHE A 138 -23.38 26.58 -15.84
CA PHE A 138 -24.37 27.51 -16.37
C PHE A 138 -23.72 28.47 -17.36
N ALA A 139 -24.27 28.55 -18.57
CA ALA A 139 -23.97 29.62 -19.52
C ALA A 139 -25.10 30.66 -19.49
N ARG A 140 -24.77 31.91 -19.83
CA ARG A 140 -25.78 32.93 -20.12
C ARG A 140 -26.57 32.52 -21.36
N GLU A 141 -27.89 32.74 -21.33
CA GLU A 141 -28.75 32.51 -22.48
C GLU A 141 -28.60 33.65 -23.51
N PRO A 142 -28.23 33.37 -24.78
CA PRO A 142 -28.11 34.40 -25.81
C PRO A 142 -29.45 35.08 -26.09
N GLY A 143 -29.46 36.41 -26.19
CA GLY A 143 -30.69 37.17 -26.46
C GLY A 143 -31.74 37.16 -25.34
N TRP A 144 -31.41 36.69 -24.13
CA TRP A 144 -32.34 36.76 -23.00
C TRP A 144 -32.52 38.20 -22.51
N ASP A 145 -33.80 38.60 -22.44
CA ASP A 145 -34.27 39.81 -21.77
C ASP A 145 -35.07 39.48 -20.52
N ALA A 146 -35.09 40.41 -19.56
CA ALA A 146 -35.77 40.23 -18.28
C ALA A 146 -37.31 40.15 -18.46
N PRO A 147 -37.97 39.06 -18.01
CA PRO A 147 -39.44 38.97 -18.04
C PRO A 147 -40.12 40.11 -17.30
N GLY A 148 -41.35 40.47 -17.71
CA GLY A 148 -42.14 41.52 -17.06
C GLY A 148 -42.21 41.35 -15.53
N GLY A 149 -41.82 42.38 -14.78
CA GLY A 149 -41.75 42.35 -13.32
C GLY A 149 -40.49 41.72 -12.71
N PHE A 150 -39.55 41.19 -13.51
CA PHE A 150 -38.30 40.61 -13.00
C PHE A 150 -37.32 41.69 -12.52
N ARG A 151 -37.30 41.96 -11.20
CA ARG A 151 -36.40 42.97 -10.60
C ARG A 151 -34.92 42.62 -10.79
N MET A 152 -34.21 43.40 -11.62
CA MET A 152 -32.77 43.25 -11.82
C MET A 152 -31.97 43.87 -10.66
N THR A 153 -31.47 43.04 -9.75
CA THR A 153 -30.68 43.48 -8.58
C THR A 153 -29.18 43.59 -8.91
N PRO A 154 -28.37 44.33 -8.13
CA PRO A 154 -26.92 44.41 -8.34
C PRO A 154 -26.23 43.04 -8.37
N ALA A 155 -26.62 42.11 -7.49
CA ALA A 155 -26.10 40.75 -7.49
C ALA A 155 -26.46 39.96 -8.77
N ARG A 156 -27.68 40.14 -9.31
CA ARG A 156 -28.08 39.54 -10.59
C ARG A 156 -27.27 40.10 -11.76
N LYS A 157 -27.01 41.42 -11.77
CA LYS A 157 -26.13 42.06 -12.77
C LYS A 157 -24.71 41.50 -12.72
N ARG A 158 -24.12 41.31 -11.53
CA ARG A 158 -22.79 40.70 -11.38
C ARG A 158 -22.73 39.26 -11.92
N VAL A 159 -23.72 38.42 -11.61
CA VAL A 159 -23.80 37.05 -12.15
C VAL A 159 -23.87 37.04 -13.68
N LEU A 160 -24.65 37.94 -14.30
CA LEU A 160 -24.74 38.05 -15.75
C LEU A 160 -23.50 38.67 -16.42
N ALA A 161 -22.71 39.44 -15.66
CA ALA A 161 -21.42 39.99 -16.12
C ALA A 161 -20.30 38.95 -16.05
N VAL A 162 -20.25 38.13 -15.00
CA VAL A 162 -19.29 37.00 -14.87
C VAL A 162 -19.46 35.97 -15.97
N LEU A 163 -20.66 35.83 -16.54
CA LEU A 163 -20.97 34.93 -17.65
C LEU A 163 -21.10 35.67 -19.00
N ALA A 164 -20.57 36.88 -19.12
CA ALA A 164 -20.62 37.67 -20.36
C ALA A 164 -19.46 37.36 -21.33
N ASP A 165 -18.40 36.71 -20.85
CA ASP A 165 -17.25 36.25 -21.64
C ASP A 165 -17.54 34.99 -22.48
N GLY A 166 -18.56 34.22 -22.09
CA GLY A 166 -19.14 33.14 -22.91
C GLY A 166 -19.06 31.72 -22.32
N PRO A 167 -17.93 31.29 -21.70
CA PRO A 167 -17.82 29.95 -21.14
C PRO A 167 -18.90 29.63 -20.08
N PRO A 168 -19.51 28.43 -20.10
CA PRO A 168 -20.33 27.95 -19.00
C PRO A 168 -19.47 27.70 -17.76
N ARG A 169 -19.94 28.14 -16.58
CA ARG A 169 -19.19 27.99 -15.32
C ARG A 169 -19.99 27.23 -14.24
N PRO A 170 -19.34 26.44 -13.37
CA PRO A 170 -19.98 25.82 -12.20
C PRO A 170 -20.66 26.83 -11.27
N MET A 171 -21.68 26.40 -10.51
CA MET A 171 -22.46 27.30 -9.65
C MET A 171 -21.62 27.96 -8.55
N ASP A 172 -20.69 27.22 -7.96
CA ASP A 172 -19.74 27.65 -6.93
C ASP A 172 -18.74 28.69 -7.47
N GLU A 173 -18.23 28.50 -8.68
CA GLU A 173 -17.38 29.47 -9.38
C GLU A 173 -18.13 30.79 -9.64
N ILE A 174 -19.35 30.71 -10.17
CA ILE A 174 -20.23 31.89 -10.37
C ILE A 174 -20.51 32.61 -9.05
N VAL A 175 -20.80 31.87 -7.99
CA VAL A 175 -21.05 32.41 -6.64
C VAL A 175 -19.83 33.16 -6.10
N ARG A 176 -18.64 32.57 -6.25
CA ARG A 176 -17.34 33.12 -5.82
C ARG A 176 -17.01 34.41 -6.57
N GLU A 177 -17.02 34.38 -7.90
CA GLU A 177 -16.60 35.52 -8.72
C GLU A 177 -17.64 36.65 -8.76
N ALA A 178 -18.94 36.32 -8.79
CA ALA A 178 -19.99 37.34 -8.73
C ALA A 178 -20.20 37.92 -7.33
N GLY A 179 -19.59 37.35 -6.28
CA GLY A 179 -19.85 37.69 -4.89
C GLY A 179 -21.36 37.67 -4.59
N ALA A 180 -22.03 36.56 -4.91
CA ALA A 180 -23.49 36.44 -4.90
C ALA A 180 -23.94 35.07 -4.40
N GLY A 181 -25.05 34.99 -3.65
CA GLY A 181 -25.55 33.71 -3.13
C GLY A 181 -26.10 32.78 -4.23
N SER A 182 -26.02 31.46 -4.02
CA SER A 182 -26.50 30.44 -4.97
C SER A 182 -28.01 30.50 -5.27
N SER A 183 -28.79 31.20 -4.44
CA SER A 183 -30.19 31.54 -4.70
C SER A 183 -30.36 32.58 -5.82
N VAL A 184 -29.38 33.46 -6.02
CA VAL A 184 -29.35 34.44 -7.12
C VAL A 184 -29.17 33.73 -8.46
N VAL A 185 -28.21 32.80 -8.54
CA VAL A 185 -27.93 31.98 -9.72
C VAL A 185 -29.16 31.13 -10.07
N ARG A 186 -29.72 30.38 -9.11
CA ARG A 186 -30.97 29.61 -9.29
C ARG A 186 -32.16 30.49 -9.68
N GLY A 187 -32.23 31.72 -9.17
CA GLY A 187 -33.27 32.69 -9.54
C GLY A 187 -33.16 33.19 -10.99
N LEU A 188 -31.93 33.37 -11.49
CA LEU A 188 -31.66 33.72 -12.89
C LEU A 188 -31.93 32.53 -13.83
N GLN A 189 -31.51 31.32 -13.45
CA GLN A 189 -31.84 30.07 -14.17
C GLN A 189 -33.35 29.89 -14.33
N ARG A 190 -34.13 30.03 -13.24
CA ARG A 190 -35.61 29.92 -13.29
C ARG A 190 -36.28 31.00 -14.14
N ALA A 191 -35.62 32.15 -14.33
CA ALA A 191 -36.10 33.22 -15.19
C ALA A 191 -35.70 33.05 -16.67
N GLY A 192 -35.01 31.95 -17.02
CA GLY A 192 -34.51 31.68 -18.37
C GLY A 192 -33.18 32.37 -18.71
N ALA A 193 -32.57 33.11 -17.78
CA ALA A 193 -31.37 33.89 -18.06
C ALA A 193 -30.09 33.05 -18.18
N LEU A 194 -30.12 31.83 -17.62
CA LEU A 194 -29.02 30.88 -17.57
C LEU A 194 -29.50 29.50 -18.00
N ARG A 195 -28.84 28.91 -19.00
CA ARG A 195 -29.05 27.52 -19.40
C ARG A 195 -28.05 26.58 -18.72
N PRO A 196 -28.47 25.37 -18.30
CA PRO A 196 -27.54 24.35 -17.83
C PRO A 196 -26.69 23.83 -19.00
N VAL A 197 -25.41 23.59 -18.74
CA VAL A 197 -24.49 22.92 -19.66
C VAL A 197 -23.78 21.82 -18.89
N HIS A 198 -23.76 20.61 -19.44
CA HIS A 198 -23.05 19.47 -18.86
C HIS A 198 -21.60 19.48 -19.35
N LEU A 199 -20.68 19.80 -18.46
CA LEU A 199 -19.25 19.75 -18.71
C LEU A 199 -18.67 18.41 -18.26
N PRO A 200 -17.57 17.94 -18.89
CA PRO A 200 -16.76 16.89 -18.30
C PRO A 200 -16.26 17.36 -16.91
N PRO A 201 -16.05 16.43 -15.96
CA PRO A 201 -15.40 16.78 -14.70
C PRO A 201 -13.99 17.34 -14.97
N PRO A 202 -13.50 18.29 -14.16
CA PRO A 202 -12.12 18.77 -14.26
C PRO A 202 -11.13 17.62 -13.99
N PRO A 203 -9.86 17.74 -14.45
CA PRO A 203 -8.81 16.79 -14.11
C PRO A 203 -8.74 16.60 -12.58
N PRO A 204 -8.72 15.35 -12.08
CA PRO A 204 -8.80 15.11 -10.64
C PRO A 204 -7.49 15.37 -9.89
N PHE A 205 -6.37 15.48 -10.59
CA PHE A 205 -5.03 15.73 -10.06
C PHE A 205 -4.32 16.79 -10.90
N ALA A 206 -3.42 17.54 -10.30
CA ALA A 206 -2.50 18.43 -11.01
C ALA A 206 -1.30 17.62 -11.53
N ALA A 207 -0.73 18.04 -12.67
CA ALA A 207 0.44 17.38 -13.26
C ALA A 207 1.73 17.76 -12.49
N PRO A 208 2.54 16.80 -12.04
CA PRO A 208 3.86 17.06 -11.47
C PRO A 208 4.85 17.61 -12.52
N ASP A 209 5.50 18.73 -12.22
CA ASP A 209 6.56 19.31 -13.06
C ASP A 209 7.92 18.68 -12.73
N TRP A 210 8.32 17.70 -13.55
CA TRP A 210 9.61 17.03 -13.46
C TRP A 210 10.81 17.96 -13.70
N ARG A 211 10.61 19.12 -14.34
CA ARG A 211 11.67 20.09 -14.68
C ARG A 211 12.11 20.96 -13.50
N ARG A 212 11.35 20.97 -12.39
CA ARG A 212 11.73 21.69 -11.17
C ARG A 212 13.06 21.13 -10.66
N ALA A 213 13.96 22.00 -10.22
CA ALA A 213 15.25 21.58 -9.69
C ALA A 213 15.09 20.86 -8.34
N GLY A 214 15.66 19.67 -8.23
CA GLY A 214 15.85 18.97 -6.96
C GLY A 214 17.01 19.56 -6.13
N PRO A 215 17.25 19.03 -4.91
CA PRO A 215 18.42 19.38 -4.13
C PRO A 215 19.72 18.92 -4.82
N LYS A 216 20.84 19.57 -4.47
CA LYS A 216 22.16 19.19 -5.00
C LYS A 216 22.60 17.85 -4.39
N LEU A 217 22.61 16.80 -5.22
CA LEU A 217 23.09 15.47 -4.84
C LEU A 217 24.61 15.45 -4.56
N SER A 218 25.02 14.55 -3.65
CA SER A 218 26.43 14.16 -3.47
C SER A 218 26.93 13.35 -4.68
N PRO A 219 28.24 13.09 -4.83
CA PRO A 219 28.76 12.25 -5.91
C PRO A 219 28.16 10.85 -5.94
N SER A 220 28.07 10.17 -4.78
CA SER A 220 27.47 8.83 -4.65
C SER A 220 25.97 8.82 -4.94
N GLN A 221 25.24 9.84 -4.49
CA GLN A 221 23.83 10.02 -4.82
C GLN A 221 23.62 10.26 -6.32
N ALA A 222 24.46 11.09 -6.95
CA ALA A 222 24.38 11.40 -8.38
C ALA A 222 24.71 10.20 -9.26
N GLU A 223 25.68 9.36 -8.88
CA GLU A 223 26.00 8.10 -9.56
C GLU A 223 24.83 7.11 -9.48
N ALA A 224 24.28 6.89 -8.29
CA ALA A 224 23.09 6.03 -8.11
C ALA A 224 21.88 6.56 -8.90
N ALA A 225 21.62 7.87 -8.86
CA ALA A 225 20.55 8.51 -9.61
C ALA A 225 20.75 8.36 -11.13
N ALA A 226 21.99 8.51 -11.63
CA ALA A 226 22.30 8.28 -13.05
C ALA A 226 22.05 6.82 -13.45
N GLY A 227 22.41 5.84 -12.62
CA GLY A 227 22.10 4.43 -12.84
C GLY A 227 20.60 4.14 -12.92
N LEU A 228 19.81 4.71 -12.00
CA LEU A 228 18.35 4.56 -12.03
C LEU A 228 17.71 5.26 -13.25
N ARG A 229 18.15 6.48 -13.59
CA ARG A 229 17.68 7.20 -14.80
C ARG A 229 17.99 6.44 -16.08
N ALA A 230 19.19 5.84 -16.19
CA ALA A 230 19.57 5.02 -17.33
C ALA A 230 18.73 3.73 -17.44
N ALA A 231 18.32 3.14 -16.31
CA ALA A 231 17.42 1.98 -16.30
C ALA A 231 16.02 2.33 -16.84
N VAL A 232 15.47 3.49 -16.46
CA VAL A 232 14.20 4.01 -17.02
C VAL A 232 14.36 4.34 -18.50
N GLU A 233 15.42 5.05 -18.88
CA GLU A 233 15.68 5.43 -20.28
C GLU A 233 15.82 4.23 -21.22
N LYS A 234 16.49 3.16 -20.76
CA LYS A 234 16.63 1.90 -21.51
C LYS A 234 15.30 1.18 -21.71
N ALA A 235 14.42 1.18 -20.71
CA ALA A 235 13.15 0.46 -20.77
C ALA A 235 12.13 1.12 -21.71
N SER A 236 12.32 2.39 -22.04
CA SER A 236 11.33 3.23 -22.69
C SER A 236 11.82 3.83 -24.02
N GLY A 237 12.82 3.20 -24.63
CA GLY A 237 13.34 3.57 -25.95
C GLY A 237 12.56 2.95 -27.12
N ASP A 238 12.54 3.65 -28.25
CA ASP A 238 11.92 3.16 -29.50
C ASP A 238 12.57 1.83 -29.95
N GLY A 239 11.82 0.73 -29.91
CA GLY A 239 12.27 -0.60 -30.34
C GLY A 239 12.28 -1.70 -29.26
N VAL A 240 11.77 -1.44 -28.06
CA VAL A 240 11.44 -2.52 -27.12
C VAL A 240 10.19 -3.25 -27.63
N ASP A 241 10.36 -4.42 -28.25
CA ASP A 241 9.24 -5.30 -28.62
C ASP A 241 8.37 -5.64 -27.39
N GLU A 242 7.04 -5.71 -27.57
CA GLU A 242 6.10 -6.15 -26.53
C GLU A 242 6.35 -7.62 -26.13
N GLY A 243 7.30 -7.83 -25.22
CA GLY A 243 7.77 -9.15 -24.80
C GLY A 243 9.29 -9.27 -24.64
N ALA A 244 10.07 -8.30 -25.14
CA ALA A 244 11.50 -8.25 -24.88
C ALA A 244 11.77 -7.95 -23.40
N LYS A 245 12.61 -8.77 -22.76
CA LYS A 245 12.98 -8.59 -21.33
C LYS A 245 13.93 -7.40 -21.10
N ASP A 246 14.32 -6.68 -22.14
CA ASP A 246 15.44 -5.74 -22.09
C ASP A 246 15.19 -4.48 -21.25
N GLY A 247 13.93 -4.09 -21.02
CA GLY A 247 13.59 -3.02 -20.09
C GLY A 247 13.47 -3.44 -18.62
N PHE A 248 13.29 -4.74 -18.33
CA PHE A 248 13.17 -5.20 -16.94
C PHE A 248 14.52 -5.10 -16.22
N SER A 249 14.52 -4.43 -15.07
CA SER A 249 15.66 -4.37 -14.17
C SER A 249 15.20 -4.21 -12.73
N VAL A 250 16.00 -4.72 -11.78
CA VAL A 250 15.78 -4.53 -10.34
C VAL A 250 17.01 -3.87 -9.76
N SER A 251 16.82 -2.72 -9.10
CA SER A 251 17.88 -2.03 -8.36
C SER A 251 17.56 -1.99 -6.87
N LEU A 252 18.43 -2.55 -6.04
CA LEU A 252 18.46 -2.30 -4.61
C LEU A 252 19.18 -0.96 -4.37
N LEU A 253 18.43 0.04 -3.90
CA LEU A 253 18.97 1.30 -3.38
C LEU A 253 19.14 1.17 -1.86
N ASP A 254 20.36 0.79 -1.47
CA ASP A 254 20.76 0.49 -0.09
C ASP A 254 21.49 1.70 0.49
N GLY A 255 20.97 2.27 1.58
CA GLY A 255 21.58 3.44 2.18
C GLY A 255 21.02 3.80 3.54
N VAL A 256 21.92 4.09 4.48
CA VAL A 256 21.60 4.45 5.87
C VAL A 256 20.54 5.55 5.96
N THR A 257 19.73 5.56 7.03
CA THR A 257 18.72 6.61 7.25
C THR A 257 19.39 8.00 7.19
N GLY A 258 18.82 8.91 6.38
CA GLY A 258 19.42 10.21 6.09
C GLY A 258 20.37 10.27 4.89
N SER A 259 20.71 9.16 4.22
CA SER A 259 21.55 9.12 3.01
C SER A 259 20.92 9.74 1.74
N GLY A 260 19.72 10.30 1.83
CA GLY A 260 19.04 10.95 0.69
C GLY A 260 18.45 10.00 -0.35
N LYS A 261 18.16 8.73 0.00
CA LYS A 261 17.52 7.73 -0.89
C LYS A 261 16.32 8.29 -1.66
N THR A 262 15.46 9.05 -0.99
CA THR A 262 14.28 9.73 -1.57
C THR A 262 14.64 10.61 -2.76
N GLU A 263 15.65 11.47 -2.62
CA GLU A 263 16.08 12.37 -3.68
C GLU A 263 16.69 11.60 -4.85
N VAL A 264 17.38 10.48 -4.57
CA VAL A 264 17.98 9.61 -5.59
C VAL A 264 16.93 8.89 -6.43
N TYR A 265 15.87 8.32 -5.83
CA TYR A 265 14.79 7.74 -6.62
C TYR A 265 13.84 8.78 -7.21
N PHE A 266 13.71 9.97 -6.63
CA PHE A 266 12.97 11.09 -7.25
C PHE A 266 13.55 11.48 -8.63
N GLU A 267 14.86 11.34 -8.84
CA GLU A 267 15.45 11.53 -10.18
C GLU A 267 15.03 10.43 -11.19
N ALA A 268 14.77 9.20 -10.71
CA ALA A 268 14.19 8.14 -11.54
C ALA A 268 12.71 8.42 -11.87
N ILE A 269 11.94 8.92 -10.88
CA ILE A 269 10.56 9.39 -11.09
C ILE A 269 10.56 10.53 -12.13
N ALA A 270 11.43 11.53 -11.97
CA ALA A 270 11.55 12.65 -12.91
C ALA A 270 11.86 12.18 -14.34
N LYS A 271 12.67 11.12 -14.50
CA LYS A 271 12.95 10.50 -15.81
C LYS A 271 11.73 9.76 -16.39
N ALA A 272 10.98 9.02 -15.59
CA ALA A 272 9.75 8.37 -16.06
C ALA A 272 8.70 9.40 -16.52
N LEU A 273 8.59 10.52 -15.77
CA LEU A 273 7.74 11.67 -16.12
C LEU A 273 8.23 12.42 -17.37
N GLU A 274 9.55 12.57 -17.56
CA GLU A 274 10.14 13.10 -18.81
C GLU A 274 9.72 12.26 -20.03
N MET A 275 9.55 10.94 -19.83
CA MET A 275 9.14 9.98 -20.87
C MET A 275 7.61 9.79 -20.97
N GLY A 276 6.83 10.55 -20.18
CA GLY A 276 5.36 10.53 -20.23
C GLY A 276 4.69 9.34 -19.52
N GLN A 277 5.46 8.50 -18.81
CA GLN A 277 4.98 7.26 -18.23
C GLN A 277 4.44 7.44 -16.81
N ASN A 278 3.55 6.54 -16.41
CA ASN A 278 3.02 6.49 -15.05
C ASN A 278 4.03 5.85 -14.09
N VAL A 279 4.02 6.27 -12.83
CA VAL A 279 4.87 5.75 -11.75
C VAL A 279 4.02 5.25 -10.58
N LEU A 280 4.41 4.11 -10.02
CA LEU A 280 3.87 3.57 -8.78
C LEU A 280 4.94 3.60 -7.67
N VAL A 281 4.68 4.34 -6.60
CA VAL A 281 5.46 4.29 -5.36
C VAL A 281 4.67 3.51 -4.31
N LEU A 282 5.20 2.38 -3.89
CA LEU A 282 4.71 1.60 -2.75
C LEU A 282 5.45 2.02 -1.48
N LEU A 283 4.70 2.46 -0.48
CA LEU A 283 5.19 2.75 0.86
C LEU A 283 4.51 1.78 1.86
N PRO A 284 5.13 1.50 3.02
CA PRO A 284 4.42 0.94 4.17
C PRO A 284 3.20 1.79 4.51
N GLU A 285 2.09 1.16 4.92
CA GLU A 285 0.79 1.85 5.09
C GLU A 285 0.83 3.00 6.12
N ILE A 286 1.74 2.91 7.09
CA ILE A 286 1.99 3.91 8.13
C ILE A 286 3.03 4.96 7.68
N ALA A 287 3.91 4.59 6.73
CA ALA A 287 4.97 5.44 6.19
C ALA A 287 4.52 6.29 4.98
N LEU A 288 3.22 6.29 4.66
CA LEU A 288 2.54 7.38 3.93
C LEU A 288 2.51 8.66 4.79
N SER A 289 3.68 9.09 5.27
CA SER A 289 3.84 10.25 6.14
C SER A 289 3.64 11.53 5.34
N ALA A 290 3.12 12.57 6.01
CA ALA A 290 3.09 13.92 5.45
C ALA A 290 4.47 14.34 4.92
N GLN A 291 5.55 13.95 5.62
CA GLN A 291 6.93 14.23 5.21
C GLN A 291 7.28 13.72 3.80
N TRP A 292 6.76 12.56 3.36
CA TRP A 292 7.01 12.10 1.98
C TRP A 292 6.18 12.88 0.95
N LEU A 293 4.92 13.14 1.26
CA LEU A 293 4.00 13.92 0.40
C LEU A 293 4.51 15.36 0.22
N ASP A 294 4.92 16.01 1.31
CA ASP A 294 5.48 17.37 1.34
C ASP A 294 6.78 17.46 0.53
N ARG A 295 7.65 16.43 0.60
CA ARG A 295 8.86 16.35 -0.24
C ARG A 295 8.52 16.18 -1.70
N PHE A 296 7.55 15.32 -2.04
CA PHE A 296 7.11 15.14 -3.42
C PHE A 296 6.53 16.44 -3.98
N GLU A 297 5.61 17.09 -3.26
CA GLU A 297 5.02 18.37 -3.68
C GLU A 297 6.08 19.50 -3.75
N SER A 298 7.07 19.50 -2.85
CA SER A 298 8.22 20.41 -2.94
C SER A 298 9.06 20.17 -4.19
N ARG A 299 9.34 18.90 -4.54
CA ARG A 299 10.16 18.48 -5.70
C ARG A 299 9.45 18.65 -7.05
N PHE A 300 8.12 18.49 -7.10
CA PHE A 300 7.36 18.40 -8.35
C PHE A 300 6.23 19.44 -8.49
N GLY A 301 5.85 20.17 -7.45
CA GLY A 301 4.89 21.28 -7.51
C GLY A 301 3.41 20.88 -7.56
N ALA A 302 3.14 19.58 -7.45
CA ALA A 302 1.82 19.01 -7.27
C ALA A 302 1.91 17.81 -6.32
N PRO A 303 0.90 17.55 -5.48
CA PRO A 303 0.83 16.32 -4.70
C PRO A 303 0.55 15.11 -5.62
N PRO A 304 1.07 13.93 -5.31
CA PRO A 304 0.80 12.71 -6.07
C PRO A 304 -0.59 12.16 -5.75
N ALA A 305 -1.13 11.32 -6.63
CA ALA A 305 -2.39 10.63 -6.34
C ALA A 305 -2.17 9.56 -5.26
N GLN A 306 -3.04 9.52 -4.25
CA GLN A 306 -2.88 8.62 -3.11
C GLN A 306 -3.75 7.36 -3.26
N TRP A 307 -3.27 6.22 -2.73
CA TRP A 307 -4.03 4.97 -2.65
C TRP A 307 -3.76 4.16 -1.35
N HIS A 308 -4.65 4.28 -0.36
CA HIS A 308 -4.58 3.55 0.91
C HIS A 308 -5.98 3.24 1.47
N SER A 309 -6.03 2.58 2.62
CA SER A 309 -7.25 2.09 3.27
C SER A 309 -8.21 3.21 3.69
N GLU A 310 -7.68 4.26 4.33
CA GLU A 310 -8.44 5.39 4.89
C GLU A 310 -9.11 6.30 3.85
N LEU A 311 -8.74 6.20 2.57
CA LEU A 311 -9.35 7.03 1.53
C LEU A 311 -10.86 6.80 1.44
N GLY A 312 -11.63 7.87 1.64
CA GLY A 312 -13.08 7.86 1.47
C GLY A 312 -13.50 7.40 0.07
N ALA A 313 -14.67 6.76 -0.04
CA ALA A 313 -15.12 6.10 -1.27
C ALA A 313 -15.08 6.99 -2.53
N LYS A 314 -15.35 8.31 -2.40
CA LYS A 314 -15.21 9.27 -3.50
C LYS A 314 -13.77 9.38 -3.99
N ALA A 315 -12.79 9.53 -3.08
CA ALA A 315 -11.38 9.63 -3.43
C ALA A 315 -10.89 8.34 -4.11
N ARG A 316 -11.18 7.18 -3.52
CA ARG A 316 -10.85 5.87 -4.13
C ARG A 316 -11.47 5.71 -5.53
N ARG A 317 -12.74 6.09 -5.71
CA ARG A 317 -13.40 6.05 -7.01
C ARG A 317 -12.68 6.94 -8.04
N THR A 318 -12.32 8.16 -7.62
CA THR A 318 -11.63 9.13 -8.45
C THR A 318 -10.22 8.65 -8.83
N THR A 319 -9.40 8.23 -7.87
CA THR A 319 -8.04 7.72 -8.14
C THR A 319 -8.07 6.48 -9.03
N TRP A 320 -8.88 5.47 -8.70
CA TRP A 320 -8.92 4.22 -9.49
C TRP A 320 -9.24 4.49 -10.95
N ARG A 321 -10.26 5.33 -11.19
CA ARG A 321 -10.70 5.66 -12.54
C ARG A 321 -9.67 6.53 -13.28
N ALA A 322 -9.06 7.50 -12.59
CA ALA A 322 -8.05 8.34 -13.20
C ALA A 322 -6.80 7.52 -13.59
N VAL A 323 -6.40 6.54 -12.78
CA VAL A 323 -5.32 5.59 -13.14
C VAL A 323 -5.74 4.74 -14.34
N ALA A 324 -6.93 4.14 -14.33
CA ALA A 324 -7.45 3.34 -15.46
C ALA A 324 -7.55 4.13 -16.78
N GLU A 325 -7.75 5.45 -16.71
CA GLU A 325 -7.84 6.36 -17.85
C GLU A 325 -6.51 7.05 -18.21
N GLY A 326 -5.39 6.71 -17.54
CA GLY A 326 -4.07 7.32 -17.79
C GLY A 326 -3.93 8.79 -17.36
N LYS A 327 -4.83 9.27 -16.50
CA LYS A 327 -4.91 10.67 -16.02
C LYS A 327 -4.19 10.88 -14.68
N VAL A 328 -3.24 10.01 -14.35
CA VAL A 328 -2.44 10.05 -13.14
C VAL A 328 -1.01 9.69 -13.48
N GLU A 329 -0.11 10.66 -13.34
CA GLU A 329 1.31 10.48 -13.63
C GLU A 329 2.05 9.75 -12.50
N VAL A 330 1.77 10.06 -11.23
CA VAL A 330 2.33 9.35 -10.08
C VAL A 330 1.25 8.95 -9.09
N VAL A 331 1.25 7.67 -8.71
CA VAL A 331 0.51 7.14 -7.56
C VAL A 331 1.48 6.81 -6.44
N VAL A 332 1.19 7.28 -5.24
CA VAL A 332 1.77 6.75 -3.99
C VAL A 332 0.71 5.95 -3.25
N GLY A 333 1.08 4.80 -2.67
CA GLY A 333 0.12 4.02 -1.92
C GLY A 333 0.68 2.86 -1.12
N ALA A 334 -0.18 2.27 -0.30
CA ALA A 334 0.09 1.03 0.39
C ALA A 334 0.04 -0.16 -0.59
N ARG A 335 0.44 -1.36 -0.13
CA ARG A 335 0.43 -2.66 -0.85
C ARG A 335 -0.68 -2.88 -1.89
N SER A 336 -1.92 -2.43 -1.63
CA SER A 336 -3.05 -2.62 -2.54
C SER A 336 -2.99 -1.78 -3.82
N ALA A 337 -2.17 -0.72 -3.88
CA ALA A 337 -1.94 0.10 -5.07
C ALA A 337 -1.30 -0.72 -6.20
N LEU A 338 -0.61 -1.80 -5.86
CA LEU A 338 -0.05 -2.77 -6.80
C LEU A 338 -1.09 -3.43 -7.72
N PHE A 339 -2.38 -3.35 -7.38
CA PHE A 339 -3.48 -3.90 -8.19
C PHE A 339 -4.22 -2.84 -9.02
N LEU A 340 -3.72 -1.60 -9.08
CA LEU A 340 -4.31 -0.55 -9.91
C LEU A 340 -4.03 -0.77 -11.41
N PRO A 341 -5.00 -0.48 -12.30
CA PRO A 341 -4.92 -0.80 -13.73
C PRO A 341 -4.22 0.31 -14.54
N PHE A 342 -2.94 0.61 -14.23
CA PHE A 342 -2.13 1.55 -15.00
C PHE A 342 -2.02 1.15 -16.49
N PRO A 343 -2.27 2.08 -17.44
CA PRO A 343 -2.10 1.82 -18.86
C PRO A 343 -0.63 1.78 -19.31
N ASP A 344 0.20 2.70 -18.82
CA ASP A 344 1.60 2.83 -19.20
C ASP A 344 2.44 3.04 -17.93
N LEU A 345 2.71 1.95 -17.21
CA LEU A 345 3.50 1.98 -15.98
C LEU A 345 4.99 1.85 -16.33
N GLY A 346 5.74 2.95 -16.27
CA GLY A 346 7.18 2.98 -16.61
C GLY A 346 8.12 2.67 -15.45
N LEU A 347 7.67 2.82 -14.20
CA LEU A 347 8.52 2.66 -13.01
C LEU A 347 7.72 2.19 -11.80
N ILE A 348 8.29 1.25 -11.04
CA ILE A 348 7.85 0.93 -9.67
C ILE A 348 8.96 1.27 -8.67
N VAL A 349 8.61 1.94 -7.58
CA VAL A 349 9.48 2.12 -6.40
C VAL A 349 8.81 1.42 -5.22
N VAL A 350 9.57 0.67 -4.44
CA VAL A 350 9.13 0.10 -3.16
C VAL A 350 10.06 0.66 -2.08
N ASP A 351 9.57 1.64 -1.33
CA ASP A 351 10.34 2.23 -0.22
C ASP A 351 10.17 1.42 1.06
N GLU A 352 11.21 1.41 1.89
CA GLU A 352 11.41 0.50 3.01
C GLU A 352 10.99 -0.96 2.70
N GLU A 353 11.60 -1.54 1.65
CA GLU A 353 11.19 -2.85 1.08
C GLU A 353 11.16 -4.02 2.08
N HIS A 354 11.91 -3.92 3.19
CA HIS A 354 11.92 -4.91 4.26
C HIS A 354 10.62 -4.93 5.09
N ASP A 355 9.76 -3.92 4.97
CA ASP A 355 8.66 -3.71 5.89
C ASP A 355 7.63 -4.87 5.83
N PRO A 356 7.34 -5.53 6.97
CA PRO A 356 6.42 -6.67 7.00
C PRO A 356 4.98 -6.31 6.61
N SER A 357 4.57 -5.04 6.64
CA SER A 357 3.24 -4.61 6.17
C SER A 357 2.99 -4.89 4.69
N PHE A 358 4.05 -5.04 3.87
CA PHE A 358 3.92 -5.49 2.49
C PHE A 358 3.43 -6.95 2.37
N LYS A 359 3.55 -7.77 3.42
CA LYS A 359 2.92 -9.10 3.48
C LYS A 359 1.43 -8.98 3.80
N GLN A 360 0.59 -9.58 2.97
CA GLN A 360 -0.82 -9.78 3.27
C GLN A 360 -1.03 -11.12 3.99
N GLU A 361 -1.71 -11.05 5.13
CA GLU A 361 -2.00 -12.18 6.03
C GLU A 361 -3.47 -12.64 5.95
N GLU A 362 -4.34 -11.87 5.30
CA GLU A 362 -5.76 -12.20 5.13
C GLU A 362 -6.19 -12.29 3.65
N GLY A 363 -7.02 -13.28 3.33
CA GLY A 363 -7.55 -13.45 1.97
C GLY A 363 -6.49 -13.95 0.99
N VAL A 364 -6.01 -13.07 0.09
CA VAL A 364 -4.96 -13.41 -0.88
C VAL A 364 -3.59 -13.21 -0.23
N LEU A 365 -2.85 -14.28 0.05
CA LEU A 365 -1.65 -14.24 0.90
C LEU A 365 -0.35 -13.83 0.15
N TYR A 366 -0.36 -12.71 -0.56
CA TYR A 366 0.80 -12.22 -1.34
C TYR A 366 1.77 -11.35 -0.51
N ASN A 367 3.00 -11.15 -0.99
CA ASN A 367 3.90 -10.09 -0.53
C ASN A 367 4.02 -9.03 -1.63
N ALA A 368 3.67 -7.77 -1.32
CA ALA A 368 3.62 -6.69 -2.29
C ALA A 368 4.97 -6.40 -2.95
N ARG A 369 6.09 -6.50 -2.23
CA ARG A 369 7.43 -6.33 -2.81
C ARG A 369 7.69 -7.40 -3.89
N ASP A 370 7.50 -8.66 -3.54
CA ASP A 370 7.75 -9.78 -4.46
C ASP A 370 6.83 -9.69 -5.69
N MET A 371 5.55 -9.37 -5.46
CA MET A 371 4.59 -9.18 -6.54
C MET A 371 4.87 -7.91 -7.36
N ALA A 372 5.52 -6.89 -6.80
CA ALA A 372 5.96 -5.71 -7.54
C ALA A 372 7.12 -6.05 -8.48
N VAL A 373 8.09 -6.86 -8.05
CA VAL A 373 9.16 -7.39 -8.93
C VAL A 373 8.55 -8.23 -10.06
N VAL A 374 7.55 -9.06 -9.77
CA VAL A 374 6.80 -9.82 -10.79
C VAL A 374 6.06 -8.89 -11.74
N ARG A 375 5.36 -7.86 -11.24
CA ARG A 375 4.64 -6.89 -12.08
C ARG A 375 5.60 -6.13 -13.00
N ALA A 376 6.75 -5.72 -12.47
CA ALA A 376 7.80 -5.08 -13.25
C ALA A 376 8.37 -6.00 -14.33
N SER A 377 8.60 -7.27 -14.01
CA SER A 377 9.06 -8.29 -14.98
C SER A 377 8.02 -8.57 -16.07
N LEU A 378 6.74 -8.63 -15.73
CA LEU A 378 5.64 -8.80 -16.69
C LEU A 378 5.43 -7.57 -17.58
N GLY A 379 5.82 -6.39 -17.12
CA GLY A 379 5.75 -5.12 -17.86
C GLY A 379 7.04 -4.70 -18.55
N ALA A 380 8.12 -5.48 -18.45
CA ALA A 380 9.44 -5.12 -18.96
C ALA A 380 9.95 -3.75 -18.48
N ILE A 381 9.67 -3.38 -17.22
CA ILE A 381 9.98 -2.06 -16.65
C ILE A 381 10.98 -2.15 -15.47
N PRO A 382 11.70 -1.06 -15.14
CA PRO A 382 12.52 -0.99 -13.94
C PRO A 382 11.69 -1.01 -12.66
N ILE A 383 12.28 -1.61 -11.62
CA ILE A 383 11.82 -1.50 -10.23
C ILE A 383 12.98 -1.16 -9.30
N VAL A 384 12.75 -0.23 -8.38
CA VAL A 384 13.69 0.15 -7.32
C VAL A 384 13.17 -0.36 -5.98
N LEU A 385 13.97 -1.19 -5.31
CA LEU A 385 13.74 -1.62 -3.93
C LEU A 385 14.63 -0.76 -3.04
N VAL A 386 14.05 0.03 -2.15
CA VAL A 386 14.77 1.05 -1.38
C VAL A 386 14.75 0.68 0.09
N SER A 387 15.91 0.75 0.78
CA SER A 387 15.96 0.52 2.23
C SER A 387 17.24 1.05 2.90
N ALA A 388 17.19 1.22 4.22
CA ALA A 388 18.38 1.33 5.07
C ALA A 388 18.82 -0.02 5.68
N THR A 389 17.92 -0.99 5.74
CA THR A 389 18.10 -2.29 6.39
C THR A 389 17.46 -3.39 5.52
N PRO A 390 17.98 -3.60 4.30
CA PRO A 390 17.35 -4.48 3.31
C PRO A 390 17.17 -5.90 3.82
N SER A 391 16.06 -6.51 3.42
CA SER A 391 15.69 -7.89 3.75
C SER A 391 16.71 -8.90 3.23
N LEU A 392 16.83 -10.02 3.94
CA LEU A 392 17.80 -11.06 3.62
C LEU A 392 17.60 -11.63 2.20
N GLU A 393 16.36 -11.77 1.72
CA GLU A 393 16.09 -12.16 0.34
C GLU A 393 16.56 -11.10 -0.67
N THR A 394 16.35 -9.81 -0.43
CA THR A 394 16.78 -8.73 -1.35
C THR A 394 18.30 -8.63 -1.37
N VAL A 395 18.97 -8.72 -0.22
CA VAL A 395 20.43 -8.84 -0.11
C VAL A 395 20.96 -10.08 -0.83
N THR A 396 20.27 -11.22 -0.74
CA THR A 396 20.66 -12.47 -1.41
C THR A 396 20.52 -12.36 -2.94
N ASN A 397 19.48 -11.69 -3.43
CA ASN A 397 19.31 -11.42 -4.86
C ASN A 397 20.40 -10.47 -5.39
N ALA A 398 20.74 -9.41 -4.65
CA ALA A 398 21.79 -8.47 -5.00
C ALA A 398 23.18 -9.14 -5.02
N LYS A 399 23.55 -9.86 -3.94
CA LYS A 399 24.81 -10.64 -3.87
C LYS A 399 24.90 -11.73 -4.95
N GLY A 400 23.77 -12.30 -5.35
CA GLY A 400 23.67 -13.26 -6.44
C GLY A 400 23.67 -12.63 -7.85
N GLY A 401 23.84 -11.32 -7.98
CA GLY A 401 23.85 -10.61 -9.26
C GLY A 401 22.50 -10.53 -9.99
N ARG A 402 21.39 -10.93 -9.34
CA ARG A 402 20.04 -10.82 -9.91
C ARG A 402 19.50 -9.40 -9.85
N TYR A 403 19.87 -8.64 -8.81
CA TYR A 403 19.53 -7.23 -8.65
C TYR A 403 20.83 -6.40 -8.71
N ALA A 404 20.78 -5.21 -9.30
CA ALA A 404 21.86 -4.23 -9.16
C ALA A 404 21.88 -3.69 -7.73
N HIS A 405 23.07 -3.42 -7.17
CA HIS A 405 23.22 -2.88 -5.80
C HIS A 405 23.81 -1.47 -5.88
N LEU A 406 22.98 -0.47 -5.58
CA LEU A 406 23.33 0.94 -5.52
C LEU A 406 23.48 1.32 -4.05
N HIS A 407 24.71 1.45 -3.57
CA HIS A 407 25.01 1.67 -2.16
C HIS A 407 25.33 3.14 -1.86
N LEU A 408 24.63 3.74 -0.90
CA LEU A 408 24.82 5.10 -0.40
C LEU A 408 25.35 5.04 1.06
N PRO A 409 26.67 4.99 1.26
CA PRO A 409 27.26 4.81 2.60
C PRO A 409 27.09 6.04 3.52
N ASP A 410 27.03 7.24 2.94
CA ASP A 410 27.11 8.49 3.70
C ASP A 410 25.73 9.07 4.04
N ARG A 411 25.56 9.58 5.26
CA ARG A 411 24.41 10.43 5.63
C ARG A 411 24.55 11.82 5.01
N HIS A 412 23.46 12.32 4.42
CA HIS A 412 23.37 13.71 3.97
C HIS A 412 23.54 14.66 5.18
N GLY A 413 24.34 15.72 5.02
CA GLY A 413 24.60 16.69 6.09
C GLY A 413 25.61 16.26 7.17
N GLY A 414 26.25 15.09 7.05
CA GLY A 414 27.35 14.69 7.95
C GLY A 414 26.92 14.22 9.35
N ALA A 415 25.65 13.85 9.53
CA ALA A 415 25.16 13.29 10.80
C ALA A 415 25.89 11.99 11.16
N ILE A 416 26.36 11.89 12.41
CA ILE A 416 27.09 10.72 12.92
C ILE A 416 26.09 9.58 13.23
N MET A 417 26.55 8.33 13.20
CA MET A 417 25.78 7.20 13.74
C MET A 417 25.62 7.34 15.27
N PRO A 418 24.49 6.92 15.87
CA PRO A 418 24.34 6.93 17.32
C PRO A 418 25.36 5.98 17.97
N GLU A 419 25.82 6.32 19.16
CA GLU A 419 26.56 5.37 20.01
C GLU A 419 25.61 4.28 20.50
N VAL A 420 26.02 3.02 20.38
CA VAL A 420 25.23 1.86 20.78
C VAL A 420 26.00 1.09 21.86
N SER A 421 25.41 1.00 23.04
CA SER A 421 25.95 0.27 24.19
C SER A 421 25.01 -0.87 24.60
N LEU A 422 25.59 -1.93 25.18
CA LEU A 422 24.84 -3.08 25.70
C LEU A 422 24.95 -3.10 27.22
N ILE A 423 23.81 -3.25 27.90
CA ILE A 423 23.74 -3.34 29.36
C ILE A 423 23.62 -4.82 29.76
N ASP A 424 24.55 -5.34 30.57
CA ASP A 424 24.47 -6.70 31.07
C ASP A 424 23.49 -6.80 32.23
N MET A 425 22.25 -7.20 31.92
CA MET A 425 21.17 -7.38 32.89
C MET A 425 21.44 -8.44 33.98
N ARG A 426 22.54 -9.20 33.89
CA ARG A 426 23.00 -10.10 34.98
C ARG A 426 23.80 -9.35 36.05
N ALA A 427 24.48 -8.27 35.67
CA ALA A 427 25.23 -7.40 36.57
C ALA A 427 24.38 -6.21 37.04
N GLU A 428 23.58 -5.64 36.14
CA GLU A 428 22.75 -4.44 36.36
C GLU A 428 21.25 -4.75 36.41
N GLY A 429 20.89 -5.99 36.76
CA GLY A 429 19.52 -6.44 36.81
C GLY A 429 18.65 -5.58 37.75
N PRO A 430 17.47 -5.12 37.30
CA PRO A 430 16.58 -4.31 38.14
C PRO A 430 16.08 -5.08 39.36
N ALA A 431 15.72 -4.33 40.40
CA ALA A 431 15.05 -4.89 41.58
C ALA A 431 13.72 -5.57 41.20
N SER A 432 13.28 -6.54 42.01
CA SER A 432 12.06 -7.29 41.75
C SER A 432 10.83 -6.38 41.60
N GLY A 433 10.25 -6.33 40.40
CA GLY A 433 9.11 -5.47 40.05
C GLY A 433 9.46 -4.26 39.19
N SER A 434 10.73 -4.13 38.78
CA SER A 434 11.25 -3.11 37.86
C SER A 434 11.85 -3.80 36.62
N TRP A 435 11.88 -3.09 35.49
CA TRP A 435 12.37 -3.56 34.19
C TRP A 435 13.51 -2.70 33.62
N LEU A 436 13.60 -1.43 34.03
CA LEU A 436 14.68 -0.53 33.63
C LEU A 436 15.93 -0.72 34.50
N SER A 437 17.10 -0.91 33.87
CA SER A 437 18.39 -0.99 34.57
C SER A 437 18.78 0.37 35.19
N PRO A 438 19.68 0.41 36.20
CA PRO A 438 20.20 1.64 36.78
C PRO A 438 20.78 2.59 35.72
N THR A 439 21.68 2.11 34.85
CA THR A 439 22.26 2.94 33.77
C THR A 439 21.21 3.51 32.82
N LEU A 440 20.17 2.75 32.46
CA LEU A 440 19.11 3.30 31.60
C LEU A 440 18.25 4.33 32.32
N LYS A 441 18.00 4.18 33.63
CA LYS A 441 17.29 5.20 34.44
C LYS A 441 18.08 6.50 34.55
N GLU A 442 19.40 6.41 34.74
CA GLU A 442 20.29 7.58 34.78
C GLU A 442 20.35 8.30 33.43
N ALA A 443 20.46 7.55 32.32
CA ALA A 443 20.40 8.12 30.98
C ALA A 443 19.06 8.83 30.70
N LEU A 444 17.93 8.19 31.01
CA LEU A 444 16.59 8.78 30.88
C LEU A 444 16.45 10.06 31.72
N ALA A 445 16.93 10.05 32.96
CA ALA A 445 16.91 11.23 33.83
C ALA A 445 17.74 12.39 33.25
N GLY A 446 18.91 12.09 32.68
CA GLY A 446 19.77 13.06 32.01
C GLY A 446 19.12 13.70 30.78
N THR A 447 18.59 12.88 29.86
CA THR A 447 17.88 13.34 28.65
C THR A 447 16.68 14.21 28.99
N LEU A 448 15.82 13.77 29.92
CA LEU A 448 14.65 14.53 30.34
C LEU A 448 15.03 15.83 31.06
N ALA A 449 16.12 15.84 31.85
CA ALA A 449 16.63 17.05 32.50
C ALA A 449 17.26 18.05 31.53
N ALA A 450 17.77 17.59 30.38
CA ALA A 450 18.25 18.45 29.30
C ALA A 450 17.11 19.12 28.49
N GLY A 451 15.86 18.71 28.70
CA GLY A 451 14.73 19.11 27.87
C GLY A 451 14.73 18.44 26.50
N GLU A 452 15.30 17.24 26.42
CA GLU A 452 15.33 16.38 25.24
C GLU A 452 14.30 15.24 25.39
N GLN A 453 13.98 14.58 24.28
CA GLN A 453 13.02 13.47 24.22
C GLN A 453 13.74 12.12 24.30
N ALA A 454 13.09 11.15 24.93
CA ALA A 454 13.55 9.77 24.98
C ALA A 454 12.50 8.77 24.48
N MET A 455 12.95 7.61 24.03
CA MET A 455 12.10 6.49 23.62
C MET A 455 12.48 5.20 24.35
N LEU A 456 11.47 4.47 24.80
CA LEU A 456 11.57 3.09 25.25
C LEU A 456 10.90 2.17 24.24
N PHE A 457 11.69 1.27 23.64
CA PHE A 457 11.25 0.34 22.60
C PHE A 457 11.17 -1.09 23.14
N LEU A 458 10.07 -1.79 22.82
CA LEU A 458 9.92 -3.22 23.07
C LEU A 458 9.68 -3.96 21.75
N ASN A 459 10.52 -4.95 21.43
CA ASN A 459 10.39 -5.76 20.20
C ASN A 459 9.33 -6.86 20.35
N ARG A 460 8.10 -6.50 20.77
CA ARG A 460 7.02 -7.46 21.08
C ARG A 460 5.70 -7.09 20.42
N ARG A 461 5.31 -7.88 19.42
CA ARG A 461 3.95 -7.94 18.86
C ARG A 461 3.42 -9.36 19.09
N GLY A 462 2.31 -9.51 19.82
CA GLY A 462 1.56 -10.78 19.91
C GLY A 462 2.20 -12.01 20.58
N TYR A 463 3.51 -12.05 20.86
CA TYR A 463 4.12 -13.24 21.49
C TYR A 463 3.62 -13.46 22.93
N ALA A 464 3.10 -14.67 23.20
CA ALA A 464 2.90 -15.16 24.56
C ALA A 464 4.25 -15.23 25.30
N PRO A 465 4.27 -14.95 26.62
CA PRO A 465 5.52 -14.75 27.35
C PRO A 465 6.42 -15.99 27.31
N LEU A 466 7.69 -15.77 26.96
CA LEU A 466 8.75 -16.76 27.13
C LEU A 466 9.14 -16.82 28.60
N THR A 467 9.32 -18.03 29.13
CA THR A 467 9.72 -18.23 30.52
C THR A 467 11.23 -18.50 30.61
N LEU A 468 11.93 -17.69 31.42
CA LEU A 468 13.38 -17.80 31.65
C LEU A 468 13.72 -17.84 33.15
N CYS A 469 14.90 -18.34 33.47
CA CYS A 469 15.45 -18.32 34.82
C CYS A 469 16.11 -16.97 35.11
N ARG A 470 15.65 -16.24 36.12
CA ARG A 470 16.24 -14.94 36.52
C ARG A 470 17.69 -15.01 37.00
N THR A 471 18.15 -16.17 37.48
CA THR A 471 19.50 -16.33 38.05
C THR A 471 20.59 -16.55 37.00
N CYS A 472 20.28 -17.28 35.92
CA CYS A 472 21.27 -17.65 34.90
C CYS A 472 20.87 -17.32 33.45
N GLY A 473 19.67 -16.77 33.23
CA GLY A 473 19.13 -16.46 31.90
C GLY A 473 18.64 -17.66 31.09
N HIS A 474 18.76 -18.89 31.62
CA HIS A 474 18.41 -20.11 30.89
C HIS A 474 16.93 -20.13 30.46
N ARG A 475 16.70 -20.51 29.20
CA ARG A 475 15.39 -20.61 28.53
C ARG A 475 15.10 -22.08 28.21
N LEU A 476 13.82 -22.49 28.27
CA LEU A 476 13.44 -23.89 28.06
C LEU A 476 13.26 -24.21 26.58
N GLU A 477 14.22 -24.94 26.02
CA GLU A 477 14.22 -25.44 24.64
C GLU A 477 13.28 -26.63 24.46
N CYS A 478 12.65 -26.75 23.28
CA CYS A 478 11.90 -27.93 22.89
C CYS A 478 12.86 -29.06 22.48
N PRO A 479 12.82 -30.24 23.13
CA PRO A 479 13.73 -31.35 22.81
C PRO A 479 13.54 -31.90 21.39
N ASP A 480 12.37 -31.66 20.77
CA ASP A 480 12.01 -32.25 19.48
C ASP A 480 12.38 -31.37 18.26
N CYS A 481 12.63 -30.06 18.42
CA CYS A 481 12.80 -29.15 17.27
C CYS A 481 13.52 -27.81 17.54
N SER A 482 14.30 -27.71 18.62
CA SER A 482 15.10 -26.53 19.05
C SER A 482 14.41 -25.17 19.20
N ALA A 483 13.09 -25.09 18.99
CA ALA A 483 12.30 -23.90 19.28
C ALA A 483 12.05 -23.73 20.79
N TRP A 484 11.96 -22.50 21.30
CA TRP A 484 11.59 -22.27 22.70
C TRP A 484 10.18 -22.74 23.03
N LEU A 485 10.00 -23.21 24.27
CA LEU A 485 8.70 -23.52 24.84
C LEU A 485 8.02 -22.26 25.41
N VAL A 486 6.73 -22.11 25.13
CA VAL A 486 5.92 -20.92 25.45
C VAL A 486 4.92 -21.25 26.56
N GLU A 487 4.79 -20.38 27.58
CA GLU A 487 3.90 -20.62 28.73
C GLU A 487 2.43 -20.28 28.45
N HIS A 488 1.58 -21.31 28.40
CA HIS A 488 0.13 -21.21 28.36
C HIS A 488 -0.45 -21.23 29.77
N ARG A 489 -0.36 -20.08 30.46
CA ARG A 489 -0.73 -19.93 31.89
C ARG A 489 -2.12 -20.47 32.25
N GLY A 490 -3.12 -20.25 31.40
CA GLY A 490 -4.49 -20.74 31.64
C GLY A 490 -4.62 -22.27 31.67
N ILE A 491 -3.62 -22.99 31.15
CA ILE A 491 -3.55 -24.46 31.09
C ILE A 491 -2.41 -25.00 31.99
N GLY A 492 -1.53 -24.12 32.52
CA GLY A 492 -0.39 -24.51 33.36
C GLY A 492 0.69 -25.30 32.61
N ARG A 493 0.78 -25.16 31.29
CA ARG A 493 1.71 -25.92 30.43
C ARG A 493 2.59 -25.03 29.58
N LEU A 494 3.79 -25.52 29.33
CA LEU A 494 4.70 -25.06 28.30
C LEU A 494 4.38 -25.80 26.99
N SER A 495 4.35 -25.09 25.87
CA SER A 495 4.08 -25.68 24.54
C SER A 495 5.00 -25.13 23.46
N CYS A 496 5.48 -26.02 22.59
CA CYS A 496 6.16 -25.67 21.36
C CYS A 496 5.15 -25.42 20.25
N HIS A 497 5.17 -24.23 19.64
CA HIS A 497 4.31 -23.91 18.51
C HIS A 497 4.82 -24.42 17.15
N HIS A 498 6.03 -24.98 17.10
CA HIS A 498 6.62 -25.55 15.87
C HIS A 498 6.22 -27.02 15.70
N CYS A 499 6.42 -27.86 16.72
CA CYS A 499 6.13 -29.31 16.65
C CYS A 499 4.94 -29.78 17.51
N GLY A 500 4.36 -28.92 18.37
CA GLY A 500 3.26 -29.28 19.27
C GLY A 500 3.68 -29.95 20.59
N HIS A 501 4.98 -30.16 20.85
CA HIS A 501 5.49 -30.68 22.12
C HIS A 501 4.96 -29.89 23.32
N SER A 502 4.51 -30.56 24.38
CA SER A 502 3.95 -29.87 25.56
C SER A 502 4.29 -30.53 26.89
N VAL A 503 4.90 -29.75 27.78
CA VAL A 503 5.37 -30.19 29.12
C VAL A 503 4.86 -29.26 30.22
N VAL A 504 5.05 -29.64 31.47
CA VAL A 504 4.82 -28.77 32.64
C VAL A 504 6.08 -27.97 32.91
N LEU A 505 5.95 -26.72 33.40
CA LEU A 505 7.09 -25.91 33.85
C LEU A 505 7.81 -26.64 35.01
N PRO A 506 9.10 -27.02 34.87
CA PRO A 506 9.85 -27.63 35.97
C PRO A 506 10.00 -26.67 37.16
N ARG A 507 10.13 -27.18 38.40
CA ARG A 507 10.26 -26.32 39.59
C ARG A 507 11.61 -25.63 39.72
N CYS A 508 12.67 -26.36 39.38
CA CYS A 508 14.05 -25.88 39.39
C CYS A 508 14.52 -25.56 37.97
N CYS A 509 15.46 -24.63 37.83
CA CYS A 509 16.16 -24.42 36.57
C CYS A 509 17.08 -25.61 36.26
N PRO A 510 16.98 -26.28 35.09
CA PRO A 510 17.87 -27.40 34.76
C PRO A 510 19.32 -26.97 34.47
N SER A 511 19.59 -25.66 34.33
CA SER A 511 20.94 -25.13 34.08
C SER A 511 21.65 -24.58 35.32
N CYS A 512 20.94 -24.21 36.38
CA CYS A 512 21.55 -23.65 37.60
C CYS A 512 20.89 -24.13 38.90
N GLU A 513 19.99 -25.11 38.81
CA GLU A 513 19.33 -25.84 39.92
C GLU A 513 18.49 -25.00 40.90
N ASN A 514 18.47 -23.67 40.77
CA ASN A 514 17.71 -22.79 41.67
C ASN A 514 16.19 -22.95 41.46
N GLU A 515 15.46 -23.21 42.55
CA GLU A 515 14.00 -23.32 42.58
C GLU A 515 13.30 -21.95 42.57
N GLY A 516 12.11 -21.84 41.96
CA GLY A 516 11.28 -20.63 42.00
C GLY A 516 11.83 -19.43 41.23
N THR A 517 12.88 -19.62 40.43
CA THR A 517 13.57 -18.56 39.66
C THR A 517 12.96 -18.28 38.30
N TRP A 518 11.95 -19.06 37.89
CA TRP A 518 11.26 -18.88 36.63
C TRP A 518 10.42 -17.62 36.60
N ALA A 519 10.59 -16.84 35.55
CA ALA A 519 9.78 -15.66 35.27
C ALA A 519 9.37 -15.64 33.81
N ALA A 520 8.13 -15.24 33.55
CA ALA A 520 7.77 -14.69 32.25
C ALA A 520 8.64 -13.47 31.98
N CYS A 521 9.33 -13.50 30.85
CA CYS A 521 10.13 -12.40 30.34
C CYS A 521 9.22 -11.30 29.76
N GLY A 522 9.68 -10.07 29.95
CA GLY A 522 9.15 -8.84 29.39
C GLY A 522 7.91 -8.25 30.06
N PRO A 523 7.93 -6.93 30.38
CA PRO A 523 6.71 -6.20 30.68
C PRO A 523 5.83 -6.11 29.42
N GLY A 524 4.55 -5.81 29.61
CA GLY A 524 3.76 -5.13 28.57
C GLY A 524 4.20 -3.67 28.49
N VAL A 525 3.94 -3.00 27.37
CA VAL A 525 4.22 -1.55 27.22
C VAL A 525 3.55 -0.72 28.31
N GLU A 526 2.41 -1.19 28.83
CA GLU A 526 1.65 -0.60 29.93
C GLU A 526 2.42 -0.64 31.24
N ARG A 527 3.05 -1.77 31.56
CA ARG A 527 3.85 -1.93 32.80
C ARG A 527 5.13 -1.11 32.77
N LEU A 528 5.74 -0.99 31.58
CA LEU A 528 6.89 -0.11 31.41
C LEU A 528 6.48 1.36 31.53
N ALA A 529 5.28 1.73 31.07
CA ALA A 529 4.71 3.05 31.30
C ALA A 529 4.34 3.31 32.76
N GLU A 530 3.83 2.32 33.50
CA GLU A 530 3.62 2.42 34.96
C GLU A 530 4.94 2.69 35.70
N GLU A 531 6.02 1.96 35.38
CA GLU A 531 7.36 2.21 35.95
C GLU A 531 7.88 3.60 35.56
N ALA A 532 7.82 3.96 34.27
CA ALA A 532 8.29 5.25 33.78
C ALA A 532 7.52 6.43 34.38
N GLN A 533 6.20 6.30 34.59
CA GLN A 533 5.36 7.32 35.22
C GLN A 533 5.64 7.49 36.71
N ALA A 534 6.07 6.42 37.40
CA ALA A 534 6.52 6.47 38.78
C ALA A 534 7.91 7.12 38.94
N LEU A 535 8.83 6.87 38.00
CA LEU A 535 10.18 7.44 37.99
C LEU A 535 10.20 8.91 37.54
N PHE A 536 9.40 9.25 36.52
CA PHE A 536 9.41 10.56 35.86
C PHE A 536 7.99 11.19 35.87
N PRO A 537 7.44 11.53 37.04
CA PRO A 537 6.04 11.98 37.16
C PRO A 537 5.75 13.32 36.46
N GLY A 538 6.78 14.12 36.17
CA GLY A 538 6.67 15.37 35.42
C GLY A 538 6.81 15.23 33.90
N ALA A 539 7.22 14.07 33.39
CA ALA A 539 7.39 13.84 31.96
C ALA A 539 6.04 13.55 31.30
N ARG A 540 5.78 14.16 30.14
CA ARG A 540 4.59 13.94 29.30
C ARG A 540 4.79 12.65 28.51
N GLN A 541 4.16 11.57 28.96
CA GLN A 541 4.38 10.23 28.41
C GLN A 541 3.34 9.86 27.36
N ALA A 542 3.74 9.08 26.36
CA ALA A 542 2.82 8.50 25.38
C ALA A 542 3.12 7.02 25.13
N ILE A 543 2.09 6.18 25.23
CA ILE A 543 2.16 4.76 24.87
C ILE A 543 1.77 4.60 23.40
N MET A 544 2.64 3.97 22.60
CA MET A 544 2.43 3.70 21.18
C MET A 544 2.51 2.20 20.88
N ALA A 545 1.38 1.54 21.07
CA ALA A 545 1.22 0.11 20.83
C ALA A 545 0.41 -0.13 19.54
N SER A 546 0.70 -1.24 18.85
CA SER A 546 0.05 -1.58 17.57
C SER A 546 -1.46 -1.86 17.69
N ASP A 547 -1.92 -2.11 18.91
CA ASP A 547 -3.30 -2.43 19.33
C ASP A 547 -4.02 -1.24 19.98
N THR A 548 -3.30 -0.23 20.49
CA THR A 548 -3.90 1.01 21.01
C THR A 548 -4.03 2.11 19.95
N LEU A 549 -3.21 2.07 18.88
CA LEU A 549 -3.34 2.97 17.73
C LEU A 549 -4.27 2.41 16.65
N THR A 550 -5.54 2.82 16.70
CA THR A 550 -6.53 2.53 15.66
C THR A 550 -6.42 3.52 14.48
N GLY A 551 -5.46 3.28 13.59
CA GLY A 551 -5.40 3.88 12.26
C GLY A 551 -4.25 4.88 12.03
N PRO A 552 -3.76 5.03 10.77
CA PRO A 552 -2.74 6.01 10.42
C PRO A 552 -3.01 7.45 10.87
N GLU A 553 -4.24 7.97 10.85
CA GLU A 553 -4.55 9.32 11.37
C GLU A 553 -4.16 9.49 12.86
N ALA A 554 -4.39 8.46 13.68
CA ALA A 554 -4.00 8.48 15.10
C ALA A 554 -2.47 8.42 15.26
N ALA A 555 -1.78 7.65 14.40
CA ALA A 555 -0.32 7.60 14.37
C ALA A 555 0.29 8.95 13.95
N ALA A 556 -0.22 9.56 12.87
CA ALA A 556 0.22 10.88 12.38
C ALA A 556 -0.02 11.99 13.42
N THR A 557 -1.17 11.95 14.11
CA THR A 557 -1.45 12.86 15.24
C THR A 557 -0.42 12.72 16.35
N LEU A 558 0.01 11.49 16.68
CA LEU A 558 1.01 11.26 17.72
C LEU A 558 2.41 11.71 17.26
N VAL A 559 2.79 11.42 16.02
CA VAL A 559 4.03 11.91 15.39
C VAL A 559 4.11 13.43 15.48
N HIS A 560 3.06 14.17 15.12
CA HIS A 560 3.04 15.63 15.25
C HIS A 560 3.17 16.12 16.69
N LYS A 561 2.69 15.37 17.69
CA LYS A 561 2.92 15.70 19.11
C LYS A 561 4.38 15.50 19.51
N VAL A 562 5.05 14.45 19.00
CA VAL A 562 6.48 14.27 19.21
C VAL A 562 7.26 15.40 18.53
N GLU A 563 6.98 15.71 17.26
CA GLU A 563 7.61 16.81 16.50
C GLU A 563 7.45 18.19 17.16
N ARG A 564 6.29 18.46 17.78
CA ARG A 564 6.00 19.71 18.51
C ARG A 564 6.54 19.74 19.94
N HIS A 565 7.24 18.69 20.37
CA HIS A 565 7.69 18.53 21.75
C HIS A 565 6.54 18.65 22.77
N GLU A 566 5.39 18.03 22.45
CA GLU A 566 4.24 17.83 23.36
C GLU A 566 4.38 16.55 24.21
N ILE A 567 5.35 15.68 23.86
CA ILE A 567 5.68 14.40 24.51
C ILE A 567 7.18 14.42 24.85
N ASP A 568 7.54 13.98 26.05
CA ASP A 568 8.92 13.91 26.53
C ASP A 568 9.46 12.47 26.49
N LEU A 569 8.61 11.49 26.83
CA LEU A 569 8.96 10.08 26.87
C LEU A 569 7.95 9.25 26.08
N LEU A 570 8.42 8.59 25.02
CA LEU A 570 7.59 7.68 24.22
C LEU A 570 7.89 6.22 24.56
N ILE A 571 6.85 5.40 24.72
CA ILE A 571 6.97 4.00 25.12
C ILE A 571 6.19 3.16 24.12
N GLY A 572 6.84 2.28 23.36
CA GLY A 572 6.16 1.65 22.24
C GLY A 572 6.83 0.48 21.55
N THR A 573 6.17 0.03 20.50
CA THR A 573 6.59 -1.09 19.63
C THR A 573 6.98 -0.59 18.24
N GLN A 574 7.05 -1.49 17.25
CA GLN A 574 7.55 -1.32 15.87
C GLN A 574 6.94 -0.18 15.01
N VAL A 575 6.04 0.64 15.56
CA VAL A 575 5.31 1.70 14.84
C VAL A 575 6.13 2.99 14.67
N MET A 576 7.04 3.33 15.60
CA MET A 576 7.80 4.60 15.59
C MET A 576 9.10 4.59 14.81
N ALA A 577 9.73 3.43 14.61
CA ALA A 577 11.09 3.34 14.06
C ALA A 577 11.18 3.69 12.55
N LYS A 578 10.06 4.06 11.92
CA LYS A 578 9.89 4.04 10.46
C LYS A 578 9.58 5.44 9.92
N GLY A 579 10.41 5.92 9.00
CA GLY A 579 10.09 7.07 8.14
C GLY A 579 10.00 8.45 8.80
N HIS A 580 10.24 8.58 10.11
CA HIS A 580 10.17 9.85 10.84
C HIS A 580 11.52 10.25 11.44
N HIS A 581 11.84 11.55 11.39
CA HIS A 581 13.00 12.12 12.06
C HIS A 581 12.54 13.09 13.15
N PHE A 582 12.92 12.82 14.40
CA PHE A 582 12.59 13.62 15.57
C PHE A 582 13.87 14.30 16.09
N PRO A 583 14.07 15.62 15.86
CA PRO A 583 15.36 16.27 16.16
C PRO A 583 15.75 16.30 17.64
N LEU A 584 14.77 16.20 18.55
CA LEU A 584 14.98 16.19 20.00
C LEU A 584 15.03 14.78 20.59
N LEU A 585 14.83 13.72 19.80
CA LEU A 585 14.90 12.33 20.28
C LEU A 585 16.38 11.88 20.34
N THR A 586 17.02 12.07 21.50
CA THR A 586 18.46 11.84 21.68
C THR A 586 18.78 10.50 22.34
N LEU A 587 17.82 9.86 23.00
CA LEU A 587 17.99 8.57 23.69
C LEU A 587 16.94 7.54 23.26
N VAL A 588 17.39 6.32 22.95
CA VAL A 588 16.53 5.15 22.72
C VAL A 588 16.98 3.98 23.59
N GLY A 589 16.15 3.57 24.54
CA GLY A 589 16.34 2.37 25.34
C GLY A 589 15.58 1.18 24.75
N VAL A 590 16.30 0.16 24.28
CA VAL A 590 15.70 -1.10 23.79
C VAL A 590 15.59 -2.11 24.93
N ILE A 591 14.36 -2.45 25.31
CA ILE A 591 14.06 -3.40 26.37
C ILE A 591 13.90 -4.81 25.77
N ASP A 592 14.48 -5.80 26.44
CA ASP A 592 14.49 -7.22 26.02
C ASP A 592 15.02 -7.45 24.59
N ALA A 593 16.05 -6.69 24.19
CA ALA A 593 16.67 -6.74 22.86
C ALA A 593 17.08 -8.16 22.42
N ASP A 594 17.57 -8.96 23.37
CA ASP A 594 18.05 -10.33 23.17
C ASP A 594 16.93 -11.38 23.14
N LEU A 595 15.70 -11.02 23.53
CA LEU A 595 14.61 -11.97 23.65
C LEU A 595 14.25 -12.58 22.30
N GLY A 596 14.27 -11.77 21.24
CA GLY A 596 14.02 -12.20 19.86
C GLY A 596 15.21 -12.90 19.19
N LEU A 597 16.46 -12.73 19.65
CA LEU A 597 17.64 -13.18 18.90
C LEU A 597 17.77 -14.70 18.71
N ALA A 598 17.05 -15.50 19.51
CA ALA A 598 16.97 -16.94 19.39
C ALA A 598 15.52 -17.41 19.56
N GLY A 599 15.12 -18.47 18.85
CA GLY A 599 13.81 -19.12 19.03
C GLY A 599 13.29 -19.79 17.76
N GLY A 600 12.01 -20.17 17.77
CA GLY A 600 11.36 -20.86 16.65
C GLY A 600 11.01 -19.99 15.43
N ASP A 601 11.44 -18.71 15.42
CA ASP A 601 11.18 -17.77 14.33
C ASP A 601 12.48 -17.47 13.59
N LEU A 602 12.58 -18.00 12.37
CA LEU A 602 13.79 -17.97 11.53
C LEU A 602 14.22 -16.54 11.12
N ARG A 603 13.34 -15.54 11.23
CA ARG A 603 13.61 -14.14 10.86
C ARG A 603 13.79 -13.23 12.08
N ALA A 604 13.81 -13.77 13.29
CA ALA A 604 13.85 -12.92 14.48
C ALA A 604 15.17 -12.14 14.62
N SER A 605 16.31 -12.71 14.23
CA SER A 605 17.59 -11.98 14.17
C SER A 605 17.61 -10.88 13.10
N GLU A 606 16.98 -11.11 11.94
CA GLU A 606 16.80 -10.10 10.88
C GLU A 606 15.97 -8.91 11.38
N ARG A 607 14.85 -9.17 12.07
CA ARG A 607 13.96 -8.15 12.66
C ARG A 607 14.46 -7.50 13.96
N THR A 608 15.62 -7.90 14.46
CA THR A 608 16.34 -7.18 15.53
C THR A 608 17.50 -6.36 14.96
N TYR A 609 17.95 -6.68 13.73
CA TYR A 609 18.89 -5.86 12.98
C TYR A 609 18.21 -4.67 12.26
N GLN A 610 16.97 -4.89 11.78
CA GLN A 610 16.05 -3.88 11.25
C GLN A 610 15.44 -3.01 12.36
#